data_AF-F2CV96-F1
#
_entry.id   AF-F2CV96-F1
#
_cell.length_a   1.000
_cell.length_b   1.000
_cell.length_c   1.000
_cell.angle_alpha   90.00
_cell.angle_beta   90.00
_cell.angle_gamma   90.00
#
_symmetry.space_group_name_H-M   'P 1'
#
loop_
_entity.id
_entity.type
_entity.pdbx_description
1 polymer ?
#
loop_
_entity_poly.entity_id
_entity_poly.type
_entity_poly.pdbx_seq_one_letter_code
_entity_poly.pdbx_strand_id
1 'polypeptide(L)'
;TGERFAVRNSLGQAVVEGTGDHCCEYMTGGCVVVLGKVGRNVAAGMTGGLAYMLDEDDTLVPKVNKEIVKMQRVNAPAGQMQLKGLIEAYVEKTGSTKGAKILSEWEAYLPLFWQLVPPSEEDSPEACAEFERVLARQKTAVQSAK
;
A
#
# COMPACT_ATOMS: atom_id res chain seq x y z
N THR A 1 -14.67 -11.13 -1.59
CA THR A 1 -13.63 -11.41 -0.56
C THR A 1 -14.28 -11.43 0.80
N GLY A 2 -13.75 -12.25 1.70
CA GLY A 2 -14.23 -12.35 3.07
C GLY A 2 -13.49 -11.41 4.02
N GLU A 3 -13.72 -11.61 5.31
CA GLU A 3 -12.95 -11.00 6.40
C GLU A 3 -11.50 -11.53 6.41
N ARG A 4 -10.59 -10.81 7.08
CA ARG A 4 -9.18 -11.22 7.30
C ARG A 4 -8.38 -11.49 6.02
N PHE A 5 -8.67 -10.75 4.96
CA PHE A 5 -7.87 -10.84 3.74
C PHE A 5 -6.40 -10.48 4.01
N ALA A 6 -5.46 -11.26 3.48
CA ALA A 6 -4.02 -11.10 3.67
C ALA A 6 -3.55 -11.13 5.15
N VAL A 7 -4.28 -11.84 6.02
CA VAL A 7 -3.84 -12.06 7.40
C VAL A 7 -2.48 -12.77 7.43
N ARG A 8 -1.54 -12.25 8.22
CA ARG A 8 -0.16 -12.78 8.33
C ARG A 8 0.57 -12.91 6.99
N ASN A 9 0.22 -12.09 5.99
CA ASN A 9 1.00 -12.05 4.76
C ASN A 9 2.43 -11.61 5.07
N SER A 10 3.43 -12.36 4.58
CA SER A 10 4.84 -12.05 4.82
C SER A 10 5.62 -11.73 3.55
N LEU A 11 5.18 -12.17 2.38
CA LEU A 11 5.87 -11.92 1.09
C LEU A 11 4.93 -11.93 -0.13
N GLY A 12 3.65 -12.26 0.05
CA GLY A 12 2.68 -12.37 -1.03
C GLY A 12 2.33 -11.01 -1.62
N GLN A 13 2.10 -11.01 -2.92
CA GLN A 13 1.53 -9.87 -3.64
C GLN A 13 0.10 -10.20 -4.05
N ALA A 14 -0.84 -9.30 -3.77
CA ALA A 14 -2.24 -9.53 -4.09
C ALA A 14 -2.97 -8.25 -4.50
N VAL A 15 -3.90 -8.39 -5.44
CA VAL A 15 -4.81 -7.33 -5.87
C VAL A 15 -6.24 -7.86 -5.77
N VAL A 16 -7.13 -7.11 -5.14
CA VAL A 16 -8.55 -7.43 -4.96
C VAL A 16 -9.43 -6.20 -5.12
N GLU A 17 -10.70 -6.36 -5.49
CA GLU A 17 -11.63 -5.24 -5.70
C GLU A 17 -12.46 -4.86 -4.47
N GLY A 18 -12.08 -5.37 -3.30
CA GLY A 18 -12.69 -5.07 -2.02
C GLY A 18 -12.31 -6.10 -0.97
N THR A 19 -12.57 -5.83 0.30
CA THR A 19 -12.34 -6.75 1.44
C THR A 19 -13.35 -6.51 2.57
N GLY A 20 -13.51 -7.51 3.44
CA GLY A 20 -14.25 -7.36 4.70
C GLY A 20 -13.41 -6.73 5.83
N ASP A 21 -13.80 -6.97 7.07
CA ASP A 21 -13.08 -6.48 8.26
C ASP A 21 -11.70 -7.17 8.39
N HIS A 22 -10.75 -6.52 9.08
CA HIS A 22 -9.41 -7.05 9.41
C HIS A 22 -8.49 -7.31 8.20
N CYS A 23 -8.63 -6.54 7.12
CA CYS A 23 -7.70 -6.62 5.99
C CYS A 23 -6.25 -6.31 6.43
N CYS A 24 -5.29 -7.11 5.96
CA CYS A 24 -3.85 -7.02 6.27
C CYS A 24 -3.51 -7.17 7.77
N GLU A 25 -4.37 -7.83 8.55
CA GLU A 25 -4.11 -8.06 9.97
C GLU A 25 -2.84 -8.92 10.17
N TYR A 26 -1.95 -8.50 11.06
CA TYR A 26 -0.65 -9.14 11.32
C TYR A 26 0.26 -9.30 10.08
N MET A 27 0.06 -8.50 9.03
CA MET A 27 0.94 -8.52 7.85
C MET A 27 2.36 -8.05 8.22
N THR A 28 3.37 -8.82 7.82
CA THR A 28 4.78 -8.58 8.12
C THR A 28 5.64 -8.33 6.88
N GLY A 29 5.06 -8.40 5.69
CA GLY A 29 5.75 -8.17 4.42
C GLY A 29 4.87 -8.49 3.21
N GLY A 30 5.39 -8.22 2.01
CA GLY A 30 4.64 -8.33 0.76
C GLY A 30 3.89 -7.03 0.42
N CYS A 31 2.98 -7.12 -0.56
CA CYS A 31 2.24 -5.95 -1.05
C CYS A 31 0.77 -6.30 -1.35
N VAL A 32 -0.15 -5.48 -0.84
CA VAL A 32 -1.60 -5.68 -1.03
C VAL A 32 -2.22 -4.45 -1.68
N VAL A 33 -2.97 -4.63 -2.75
CA VAL A 33 -3.75 -3.58 -3.40
C VAL A 33 -5.23 -3.91 -3.29
N VAL A 34 -6.03 -2.95 -2.79
CA VAL A 34 -7.49 -3.05 -2.74
C VAL A 34 -8.10 -1.94 -3.59
N LEU A 35 -8.75 -2.33 -4.69
CA LEU A 35 -9.38 -1.45 -5.67
C LEU A 35 -10.84 -1.12 -5.30
N GLY A 36 -11.23 -1.24 -4.05
CA GLY A 36 -12.61 -0.99 -3.64
C GLY A 36 -12.81 -1.00 -2.14
N LYS A 37 -14.07 -1.17 -1.71
CA LYS A 37 -14.45 -0.99 -0.31
C LYS A 37 -13.76 -1.98 0.61
N VAL A 38 -13.36 -1.49 1.76
CA VAL A 38 -12.82 -2.28 2.87
C VAL A 38 -13.74 -2.21 4.08
N GLY A 39 -13.67 -3.26 4.91
CA GLY A 39 -14.26 -3.29 6.24
C GLY A 39 -13.43 -2.53 7.28
N ARG A 40 -13.74 -2.76 8.55
CA ARG A 40 -13.13 -2.11 9.72
C ARG A 40 -11.83 -2.77 10.15
N ASN A 41 -11.10 -2.09 11.03
CA ASN A 41 -9.88 -2.55 11.67
C ASN A 41 -8.79 -3.02 10.68
N VAL A 42 -8.66 -2.28 9.57
CA VAL A 42 -7.64 -2.53 8.55
C VAL A 42 -6.25 -2.32 9.14
N ALA A 43 -5.29 -3.16 8.77
CA ALA A 43 -3.88 -3.10 9.16
C ALA A 43 -3.62 -3.24 10.67
N ALA A 44 -4.55 -3.82 11.42
CA ALA A 44 -4.32 -4.14 12.83
C ALA A 44 -3.12 -5.08 13.00
N GLY A 45 -2.14 -4.66 13.80
CA GLY A 45 -0.91 -5.44 13.99
C GLY A 45 -0.03 -5.58 12.73
N MET A 46 -0.26 -4.79 11.68
CA MET A 46 0.58 -4.79 10.48
C MET A 46 1.94 -4.14 10.79
N THR A 47 3.00 -4.93 10.77
CA THR A 47 4.36 -4.50 11.13
C THR A 47 5.32 -4.45 9.96
N GLY A 48 4.93 -4.91 8.77
CA GLY A 48 5.78 -4.87 7.57
C GLY A 48 5.02 -5.03 6.27
N GLY A 49 5.69 -4.71 5.16
CA GLY A 49 5.08 -4.64 3.83
C GLY A 49 4.21 -3.42 3.60
N LEU A 50 3.68 -3.28 2.39
CA LEU A 50 2.91 -2.11 1.96
C LEU A 50 1.50 -2.49 1.56
N ALA A 51 0.54 -1.60 1.82
CA ALA A 51 -0.82 -1.75 1.33
C ALA A 51 -1.33 -0.48 0.65
N TYR A 52 -1.95 -0.63 -0.52
CA TYR A 52 -2.59 0.43 -1.28
C TYR A 52 -4.10 0.23 -1.27
N MET A 53 -4.83 1.25 -0.85
CA MET A 53 -6.28 1.19 -0.66
C MET A 53 -6.92 2.31 -1.47
N LEU A 54 -7.76 1.96 -2.43
CA LEU A 54 -8.56 2.93 -3.18
C LEU A 54 -9.74 3.40 -2.32
N ASP A 55 -9.85 4.70 -2.07
CA ASP A 55 -10.91 5.32 -1.28
C ASP A 55 -11.68 6.34 -2.13
N GLU A 56 -12.73 5.87 -2.82
CA GLU A 56 -13.57 6.71 -3.69
C GLU A 56 -14.65 7.48 -2.91
N ASP A 57 -14.96 7.07 -1.68
CA ASP A 57 -16.05 7.62 -0.86
C ASP A 57 -15.58 8.29 0.45
N ASP A 58 -14.27 8.51 0.61
CA ASP A 58 -13.63 9.09 1.81
C ASP A 58 -14.01 8.35 3.12
N THR A 59 -14.22 7.04 3.05
CA THR A 59 -14.64 6.22 4.20
C THR A 59 -13.52 5.38 4.81
N LEU A 60 -12.31 5.38 4.24
CA LEU A 60 -11.22 4.52 4.69
C LEU A 60 -10.62 4.97 6.03
N VAL A 61 -10.40 6.28 6.20
CA VAL A 61 -9.67 6.86 7.34
C VAL A 61 -10.16 6.39 8.72
N PRO A 62 -11.48 6.31 9.01
CA PRO A 62 -11.98 5.78 10.28
C PRO A 62 -11.92 4.25 10.41
N LYS A 63 -11.69 3.51 9.31
CA LYS A 63 -11.65 2.04 9.30
C LYS A 63 -10.25 1.47 9.52
N VAL A 64 -9.22 2.28 9.38
CA VAL A 64 -7.82 1.86 9.57
C VAL A 64 -7.43 1.92 11.04
N ASN A 65 -6.82 0.84 11.53
CA ASN A 65 -6.15 0.83 12.82
C ASN A 65 -4.77 1.49 12.66
N LYS A 66 -4.59 2.66 13.30
CA LYS A 66 -3.41 3.51 13.16
C LYS A 66 -2.41 3.35 14.31
N GLU A 67 -2.54 2.28 15.09
CA GLU A 67 -1.63 2.01 16.21
C GLU A 67 -0.18 1.85 15.74
N ILE A 68 0.01 1.20 14.58
CA ILE A 68 1.34 0.92 14.01
C ILE A 68 1.53 1.63 12.67
N VAL A 69 0.56 1.52 11.76
CA VAL A 69 0.73 2.03 10.40
C VAL A 69 0.47 3.53 10.30
N LYS A 70 1.28 4.20 9.50
CA LYS A 70 1.05 5.56 9.01
C LYS A 70 0.24 5.50 7.72
N MET A 71 -0.77 6.35 7.62
CA MET A 71 -1.50 6.59 6.37
C MET A 71 -0.88 7.76 5.63
N GLN A 72 -0.64 7.59 4.34
CA GLN A 72 -0.17 8.66 3.47
C GLN A 72 -0.73 8.53 2.05
N ARG A 73 -0.58 9.57 1.24
CA ARG A 73 -0.86 9.49 -0.21
C ARG A 73 0.34 8.87 -0.93
N VAL A 74 0.09 8.26 -2.09
CA VAL A 74 1.14 7.63 -2.91
C VAL A 74 1.95 8.71 -3.65
N ASN A 75 2.94 9.27 -2.97
CA ASN A 75 3.75 10.39 -3.47
C ASN A 75 5.10 9.95 -4.08
N ALA A 76 5.65 8.81 -3.66
CA ALA A 76 6.92 8.33 -4.14
C ALA A 76 6.78 7.73 -5.56
N PRO A 77 7.61 8.13 -6.54
CA PRO A 77 7.55 7.57 -7.89
C PRO A 77 7.66 6.04 -7.93
N ALA A 78 8.50 5.44 -7.09
CA ALA A 78 8.62 3.98 -7.01
C ALA A 78 7.34 3.32 -6.48
N GLY A 79 6.65 3.94 -5.53
CA GLY A 79 5.35 3.46 -5.03
C GLY A 79 4.26 3.56 -6.08
N GLN A 80 4.25 4.64 -6.87
CA GLN A 80 3.33 4.79 -8.01
C GLN A 80 3.56 3.71 -9.07
N MET A 81 4.83 3.43 -9.41
CA MET A 81 5.19 2.37 -10.35
C MET A 81 4.81 0.99 -9.83
N GLN A 82 5.06 0.70 -8.54
CA GLN A 82 4.69 -0.57 -7.91
C GLN A 82 3.16 -0.79 -7.96
N LEU A 83 2.39 0.23 -7.55
CA LEU A 83 0.93 0.17 -7.59
C LEU A 83 0.41 -0.05 -9.02
N LYS A 84 0.89 0.75 -9.97
CA LYS A 84 0.46 0.67 -11.37
C LYS A 84 0.77 -0.71 -11.97
N GLY A 85 1.99 -1.21 -11.79
CA GLY A 85 2.39 -2.52 -12.31
C GLY A 85 1.60 -3.69 -11.71
N LEU A 86 1.23 -3.62 -10.43
CA LEU A 86 0.35 -4.63 -9.81
C LEU A 86 -1.05 -4.61 -10.41
N ILE A 87 -1.61 -3.42 -10.68
CA ILE A 87 -2.93 -3.28 -11.31
C ILE A 87 -2.88 -3.75 -12.78
N GLU A 88 -1.84 -3.42 -13.53
CA GLU A 88 -1.64 -3.90 -14.90
C GLU A 88 -1.62 -5.44 -14.96
N ALA A 89 -0.80 -6.08 -14.12
CA ALA A 89 -0.74 -7.53 -14.03
C ALA A 89 -2.07 -8.15 -13.59
N TYR A 90 -2.83 -7.45 -12.71
CA TYR A 90 -4.16 -7.89 -12.31
C TYR A 90 -5.15 -7.84 -13.48
N VAL A 91 -5.18 -6.75 -14.24
CA VAL A 91 -6.06 -6.59 -15.40
C VAL A 91 -5.74 -7.61 -16.48
N GLU A 92 -4.45 -7.83 -16.77
CA GLU A 92 -4.01 -8.83 -17.75
C GLU A 92 -4.51 -10.25 -17.37
N LYS A 93 -4.43 -10.62 -16.09
CA LYS A 93 -4.79 -11.97 -15.62
C LYS A 93 -6.29 -12.17 -15.41
N THR A 94 -7.04 -11.11 -15.15
CA THR A 94 -8.45 -11.22 -14.72
C THR A 94 -9.45 -10.60 -15.69
N GLY A 95 -9.01 -9.74 -16.61
CA GLY A 95 -9.89 -8.93 -17.43
C GLY A 95 -10.69 -7.89 -16.63
N SER A 96 -10.21 -7.49 -15.44
CA SER A 96 -10.91 -6.54 -14.56
C SER A 96 -11.23 -5.23 -15.27
N THR A 97 -12.53 -4.93 -15.38
CA THR A 97 -13.02 -3.65 -15.92
C THR A 97 -12.69 -2.49 -15.00
N LYS A 98 -12.72 -2.71 -13.68
CA LYS A 98 -12.38 -1.69 -12.69
C LYS A 98 -10.90 -1.34 -12.75
N GLY A 99 -10.01 -2.34 -12.77
CA GLY A 99 -8.58 -2.12 -12.94
C GLY A 99 -8.26 -1.43 -14.27
N ALA A 100 -8.90 -1.85 -15.37
CA ALA A 100 -8.71 -1.21 -16.67
C ALA A 100 -9.10 0.27 -16.65
N LYS A 101 -10.24 0.61 -16.00
CA LYS A 101 -10.67 1.99 -15.83
C LYS A 101 -9.67 2.81 -15.01
N ILE A 102 -9.18 2.26 -13.90
CA ILE A 102 -8.18 2.93 -13.06
C ILE A 102 -6.91 3.23 -13.86
N LEU A 103 -6.46 2.30 -14.71
CA LEU A 103 -5.29 2.50 -15.55
C LEU A 103 -5.53 3.55 -16.65
N SER A 104 -6.72 3.59 -17.25
CA SER A 104 -7.03 4.60 -18.28
C SER A 104 -7.18 6.02 -17.71
N GLU A 105 -7.62 6.14 -16.46
CA GLU A 105 -7.86 7.41 -15.76
C GLU A 105 -6.86 7.61 -14.61
N TRP A 106 -5.62 7.14 -14.79
CA TRP A 106 -4.62 7.04 -13.72
C TRP A 106 -4.41 8.33 -12.92
N GLU A 107 -4.28 9.47 -13.59
CA GLU A 107 -4.07 10.78 -12.95
C GLU A 107 -5.24 11.21 -12.06
N ALA A 108 -6.47 10.76 -12.37
CA ALA A 108 -7.65 11.03 -11.57
C ALA A 108 -7.77 10.08 -10.38
N TYR A 109 -7.36 8.82 -10.54
CA TYR A 109 -7.46 7.81 -9.50
C TYR A 109 -6.30 7.82 -8.50
N LEU A 110 -5.09 8.16 -8.93
CA LEU A 110 -3.90 8.13 -8.08
C LEU A 110 -4.06 8.94 -6.76
N PRO A 111 -4.62 10.17 -6.76
CA PRO A 111 -4.84 10.92 -5.54
C PRO A 111 -5.83 10.27 -4.55
N LEU A 112 -6.69 9.38 -5.03
CA LEU A 112 -7.69 8.66 -4.22
C LEU A 112 -7.09 7.46 -3.48
N PHE A 113 -5.90 7.00 -3.88
CA PHE A 113 -5.22 5.93 -3.17
C PHE A 113 -4.61 6.42 -1.85
N TRP A 114 -4.77 5.59 -0.83
CA TRP A 114 -4.02 5.65 0.41
C TRP A 114 -2.96 4.56 0.41
N GLN A 115 -1.78 4.89 0.91
CA GLN A 115 -0.71 3.97 1.23
C GLN A 115 -0.66 3.78 2.75
N LEU A 116 -0.70 2.53 3.20
CA LEU A 116 -0.49 2.15 4.59
C LEU A 116 0.96 1.68 4.74
N VAL A 117 1.71 2.39 5.58
CA VAL A 117 3.15 2.23 5.74
C VAL A 117 3.46 1.93 7.21
N PRO A 118 3.87 0.72 7.57
CA PRO A 118 4.40 0.44 8.90
C PRO A 118 5.81 1.04 9.06
N PRO A 119 6.29 1.24 10.30
CA PRO A 119 7.58 1.89 10.55
C PRO A 119 8.78 1.19 9.89
N SER A 120 8.70 -0.13 9.65
CA SER A 120 9.76 -0.88 8.96
C SER A 120 9.96 -0.47 7.50
N GLU A 121 8.93 0.10 6.85
CA GLU A 121 8.93 0.46 5.43
C GLU A 121 9.02 1.97 5.21
N GLU A 122 9.12 2.80 6.25
CA GLU A 122 9.05 4.26 6.12
C GLU A 122 10.16 4.82 5.21
N ASP A 123 11.35 4.23 5.26
CA ASP A 123 12.50 4.59 4.44
C ASP A 123 12.60 3.75 3.14
N SER A 124 11.57 2.98 2.77
CA SER A 124 11.56 2.25 1.51
C SER A 124 11.41 3.21 0.32
N PRO A 125 11.97 2.90 -0.88
CA PRO A 125 11.81 3.76 -2.05
C PRO A 125 10.34 3.95 -2.43
N GLU A 126 9.49 2.96 -2.15
CA GLU A 126 8.07 3.01 -2.45
C GLU A 126 7.24 3.87 -1.49
N ALA A 127 7.72 4.08 -0.25
CA ALA A 127 7.06 4.94 0.74
C ALA A 127 7.67 6.33 0.84
N CYS A 128 8.96 6.49 0.57
CA CYS A 128 9.69 7.74 0.76
C CYS A 128 9.98 8.45 -0.57
N ALA A 129 9.29 9.56 -0.83
CA ALA A 129 9.55 10.38 -2.02
C ALA A 129 10.97 10.99 -2.04
N GLU A 130 11.59 11.18 -0.87
CA GLU A 130 12.94 11.71 -0.71
C GLU A 130 14.01 10.62 -0.50
N PHE A 131 13.72 9.37 -0.88
CA PHE A 131 14.57 8.21 -0.63
C PHE A 131 16.06 8.44 -0.96
N GLU A 132 16.37 9.04 -2.10
CA GLU A 132 17.76 9.37 -2.50
C GLU A 132 18.49 10.27 -1.48
N ARG A 133 17.78 11.23 -0.87
CA ARG A 133 18.35 12.11 0.17
C ARG A 133 18.55 11.36 1.49
N VAL A 134 17.62 10.48 1.86
CA VAL A 134 17.70 9.65 3.06
C VAL A 134 18.89 8.68 2.96
N LEU A 135 19.02 8.00 1.83
CA LEU A 135 20.16 7.13 1.53
C LEU A 135 21.50 7.87 1.62
N ALA A 136 21.58 9.08 1.06
CA ALA A 136 22.79 9.89 1.13
C ALA A 136 23.19 10.22 2.57
N ARG A 137 22.21 10.62 3.42
CA ARG A 137 22.45 10.91 4.85
C ARG A 137 22.92 9.68 5.63
N GLN A 138 22.31 8.52 5.40
CA GLN A 138 22.70 7.28 6.08
C GLN A 138 24.13 6.86 5.71
N LYS A 139 24.52 6.99 4.43
CA LYS A 139 25.90 6.73 3.98
C LYS A 139 26.92 7.63 4.67
N THR A 140 26.62 8.92 4.82
CA THR A 140 27.50 9.88 5.53
C THR A 140 27.61 9.55 7.02
N ALA A 141 26.51 9.22 7.70
CA ALA A 141 26.51 8.88 9.12
C ALA A 141 27.33 7.62 9.44
N VAL A 142 27.29 6.60 8.58
CA VAL A 142 28.08 5.37 8.73
C VAL A 142 29.57 5.61 8.45
N GLN A 143 29.92 6.56 7.58
CA GLN A 143 31.32 6.92 7.31
C GLN A 143 31.96 7.75 8.42
N SER A 144 31.20 8.56 9.16
CA SER A 144 31.72 9.34 10.30
C SER A 144 31.83 8.54 11.61
N ALA A 145 31.33 7.30 11.63
CA ALA A 145 31.40 6.39 12.78
C ALA A 145 32.53 5.35 12.67
N LYS A 146 33.43 5.50 11.69
CA LYS A 146 34.68 4.74 11.54
C LYS A 146 35.87 5.69 11.63
#